data_AF-A0A4U3CED5-F1
#
_entry.id   AF-A0A4U3CED5-F1
#
_cell.length_a   1.000
_cell.length_b   1.000
_cell.length_c   1.000
_cell.angle_alpha   90.00
_cell.angle_beta   90.00
_cell.angle_gamma   90.00
#
_symmetry.space_group_name_H-M   'P 1'
#
loop_
_entity.id
_entity.type
_entity.pdbx_description
1 polymer ?
#
loop_
_entity_poly.entity_id
_entity_poly.type
_entity_poly.pdbx_seq_one_letter_code
_entity_poly.pdbx_strand_id
1 'polypeptide(L)' 'MRVEDLSGEDAAVYRSVAEGEVEDGAPHLQDIARRAGLDLDRTRAAVQRLLHSEPKILHEVPDSVPNDLGPRYELAPRA' A
#
# COMPACT_ATOMS: atom_id res chain seq x y z
N MET A 1 11.90 -7.92 6.11
CA MET A 1 12.17 -6.77 5.20
C MET A 1 11.86 -5.53 5.99
N ARG A 2 12.79 -4.57 6.05
CA ARG A 2 12.54 -3.28 6.70
C ARG A 2 12.23 -2.23 5.64
N VAL A 3 11.62 -1.12 6.07
CA VAL A 3 11.32 0.03 5.18
C VAL A 3 12.58 0.55 4.48
N GLU A 4 13.71 0.55 5.20
CA GLU A 4 15.04 0.93 4.71
C GLU A 4 15.62 -0.03 3.65
N ASP A 5 15.10 -1.26 3.55
CA ASP A 5 15.51 -2.25 2.54
C ASP A 5 14.67 -2.18 1.25
N LEU A 6 13.62 -1.34 1.23
CA LEU A 6 12.69 -1.29 0.11
C LEU A 6 13.35 -0.72 -1.14
N SER A 7 13.11 -1.39 -2.26
CA SER A 7 13.58 -0.95 -3.57
C SER A 7 12.55 -1.30 -4.65
N GLY A 8 12.72 -0.71 -5.84
CA GLY A 8 11.87 -0.98 -7.00
C GLY A 8 10.37 -0.80 -6.71
N GLU A 9 9.59 -1.80 -7.08
CA GLU A 9 8.13 -1.80 -6.96
C GLU A 9 7.67 -1.66 -5.50
N ASP A 10 8.35 -2.31 -4.56
CA ASP A 10 7.97 -2.29 -3.15
C ASP A 10 8.17 -0.89 -2.55
N ALA A 11 9.26 -0.19 -2.93
CA ALA A 11 9.49 1.20 -2.52
C ALA A 11 8.48 2.18 -3.15
N ALA A 12 8.10 1.95 -4.41
CA ALA A 12 7.12 2.79 -5.11
C ALA A 12 5.72 2.63 -4.49
N VAL A 13 5.32 1.40 -4.16
CA VAL A 13 4.06 1.11 -3.46
C VAL A 13 4.06 1.71 -2.06
N TYR A 14 5.11 1.48 -1.28
CA TYR A 14 5.24 2.05 0.06
C TYR A 14 5.09 3.58 0.04
N ARG A 15 5.79 4.27 -0.87
CA ARG A 15 5.69 5.73 -1.01
C ARG A 15 4.30 6.17 -1.41
N SER A 16 3.66 5.46 -2.34
CA SER A 16 2.32 5.80 -2.83
C SER A 16 1.26 5.69 -1.74
N VAL A 17 1.39 4.70 -0.84
CA VAL A 17 0.55 4.58 0.36
C VAL A 17 0.82 5.74 1.32
N ALA A 18 2.09 5.99 1.64
CA ALA A 18 2.50 7.06 2.56
C ALA A 18 2.01 8.45 2.10
N GLU A 19 2.11 8.75 0.81
CA GLU A 19 1.64 10.01 0.23
C GLU A 19 0.11 10.08 0.24
N GLY A 20 -0.58 8.97 -0.10
CA GLY A 20 -2.04 8.90 -0.06
C GLY A 20 -2.60 9.17 1.34
N GLU A 21 -2.02 8.54 2.36
CA GLU A 21 -2.42 8.74 3.76
C GLU A 21 -2.34 10.21 4.20
N VAL A 22 -1.35 10.96 3.70
CA VAL A 22 -1.16 12.38 4.03
C VAL A 22 -2.15 13.28 3.30
N GLU A 23 -2.50 12.95 2.05
CA GLU A 23 -3.34 13.80 1.20
C GLU A 23 -4.84 13.59 1.47
N ASP A 24 -5.32 12.35 1.40
CA ASP A 24 -6.75 12.01 1.40
C ASP A 24 -7.10 10.83 2.33
N GLY A 25 -6.11 10.29 3.05
CA GLY A 25 -6.23 9.08 3.86
C GLY A 25 -5.86 7.80 3.08
N ALA A 26 -6.08 6.66 3.72
CA ALA A 26 -5.65 5.35 3.22
C ALA A 26 -6.12 5.08 1.77
N PRO A 27 -5.21 4.91 0.80
CA PRO A 27 -5.61 4.72 -0.60
C PRO A 27 -6.08 3.30 -0.90
N HIS A 28 -6.89 3.17 -1.95
CA HIS A 28 -7.23 1.88 -2.55
C HIS A 28 -6.14 1.38 -3.49
N LEU A 29 -6.21 0.10 -3.87
CA LEU A 29 -5.22 -0.53 -4.75
C LEU A 29 -5.05 0.23 -6.09
N GLN A 30 -6.15 0.73 -6.70
CA GLN A 30 -6.05 1.45 -7.96
C GLN A 30 -5.38 2.83 -7.83
N ASP A 31 -5.51 3.50 -6.69
CA ASP A 31 -4.88 4.79 -6.45
C ASP A 31 -3.37 4.61 -6.23
N ILE A 32 -2.99 3.55 -5.51
CA ILE A 32 -1.60 3.13 -5.34
C ILE A 32 -0.98 2.80 -6.70
N ALA A 33 -1.66 2.00 -7.54
CA ALA A 33 -1.15 1.63 -8.86
C ALA A 33 -0.92 2.86 -9.75
N ARG A 34 -1.90 3.79 -9.76
CA ARG A 34 -1.80 5.05 -10.51
C ARG A 34 -0.60 5.89 -10.05
N ARG A 35 -0.42 6.07 -8.73
CA ARG A 35 0.66 6.91 -8.17
C ARG A 35 2.03 6.23 -8.30
N ALA A 36 2.11 4.91 -8.14
CA ALA A 36 3.34 4.14 -8.29
C ALA A 36 3.78 3.98 -9.76
N GLY A 37 2.91 4.28 -10.72
CA GLY A 37 3.17 4.06 -12.15
C GLY A 37 3.25 2.57 -12.51
N LEU A 38 2.50 1.73 -11.80
CA LEU A 38 2.48 0.27 -11.97
C LEU A 38 1.12 -0.21 -12.48
N ASP A 39 1.09 -1.38 -13.09
CA ASP A 39 -0.16 -2.10 -13.35
C ASP A 39 -0.72 -2.73 -12.06
N LEU A 40 -2.02 -3.04 -12.05
CA LEU A 40 -2.72 -3.54 -10.87
C LEU A 40 -2.18 -4.88 -10.36
N ASP A 41 -1.71 -5.77 -11.24
CA ASP A 41 -1.19 -7.07 -10.83
C ASP A 41 0.16 -6.94 -10.11
N ARG A 42 1.05 -6.09 -10.65
CA ARG A 42 2.32 -5.75 -9.99
C ARG A 42 2.11 -5.03 -8.67
N THR A 43 1.19 -4.06 -8.63
CA THR A 43 0.83 -3.37 -7.40
C THR A 43 0.29 -4.35 -6.37
N ARG A 44 -0.62 -5.26 -6.77
CA ARG A 44 -1.16 -6.30 -5.87
C ARG A 44 -0.05 -7.19 -5.32
N ALA A 45 0.87 -7.64 -6.16
CA ALA A 45 1.98 -8.49 -5.74
C ALA A 45 2.90 -7.77 -4.74
N ALA A 46 3.24 -6.50 -4.98
CA ALA A 46 4.04 -5.69 -4.07
C ALA A 46 3.32 -5.43 -2.73
N VAL A 47 2.04 -5.05 -2.77
CA VAL A 47 1.22 -4.89 -1.56
C VAL A 47 1.20 -6.18 -0.75
N GLN A 48 0.96 -7.34 -1.37
CA GLN A 48 0.96 -8.63 -0.70
C GLN A 48 2.30 -8.94 -0.01
N ARG A 49 3.44 -8.63 -0.66
CA ARG A 49 4.76 -8.78 -0.01
C ARG A 49 4.89 -7.90 1.23
N LEU A 50 4.42 -6.65 1.18
CA LEU A 50 4.52 -5.69 2.29
C LEU A 50 3.53 -5.97 3.43
N LEU A 51 2.37 -6.58 3.14
CA LEU A 51 1.40 -7.05 4.15
C LEU A 51 1.93 -8.26 4.93
N HIS A 52 2.72 -9.09 4.27
CA HIS A 52 3.24 -10.35 4.80
C HIS A 52 4.73 -10.29 5.17
N SER A 53 5.34 -9.10 5.17
CA SER A 53 6.70 -8.93 5.64
C SER A 53 6.78 -8.99 7.17
N GLU A 54 7.97 -9.35 7.68
CA GLU A 54 8.32 -9.18 9.09
C GLU A 54 9.47 -8.17 9.21
N PRO A 55 9.28 -7.04 9.93
CA PRO A 55 7.99 -6.55 10.47
C PRO A 55 6.98 -6.22 9.36
N LYS A 56 5.68 -6.18 9.70
CA LYS A 56 4.65 -5.73 8.75
C LYS A 56 4.92 -4.29 8.35
N ILE A 57 4.86 -4.01 7.05
CA ILE A 57 5.06 -2.67 6.51
C ILE A 57 3.72 -2.01 6.17
N LEU A 58 2.75 -2.80 5.69
CA LEU A 58 1.38 -2.35 5.42
C LEU A 58 0.37 -3.16 6.23
N HIS A 59 -0.84 -2.61 6.39
CA HIS A 59 -2.03 -3.35 6.76
C HIS A 59 -3.24 -2.99 5.89
N GLU A 60 -4.17 -3.93 5.77
CA GLU A 60 -5.45 -3.75 5.10
C GLU A 60 -6.48 -3.19 6.08
N VAL A 61 -7.20 -2.15 5.65
CA VAL A 61 -8.33 -1.58 6.37
C VAL A 61 -9.59 -1.82 5.56
N PRO A 62 -10.65 -2.41 6.14
CA PRO A 62 -11.91 -2.57 5.45
C PRO A 62 -12.48 -1.19 5.11
N ASP A 63 -12.94 -1.01 3.87
CA ASP A 63 -13.68 0.19 3.54
C ASP A 63 -15.05 0.15 4.26
N SER A 64 -15.34 1.23 4.99
CA SER A 64 -16.63 1.43 5.66
C SER A 64 -17.74 1.85 4.71
N VAL A 65 -17.39 2.26 3.48
CA VAL A 65 -18.31 2.64 2.42
C VAL A 65 -18.49 1.45 1.48
N PRO A 66 -19.72 1.01 1.21
CA PRO A 66 -19.98 0.00 0.20
C PRO A 66 -19.64 0.57 -1.19
N ASN A 67 -18.44 0.24 -1.65
CA ASN A 67 -17.96 0.52 -3.00
C ASN A 67 -17.27 -0.73 -3.57
N ASP A 68 -17.13 -0.78 -4.89
CA ASP A 68 -16.46 -1.90 -5.59
C ASP A 68 -14.93 -1.74 -5.62
N LEU A 69 -14.36 -0.83 -4.80
CA LEU A 69 -12.92 -0.52 -4.79
C LEU A 69 -12.13 -1.43 -3.86
N GLY A 70 -12.81 -2.18 -2.99
CA GLY A 70 -12.18 -3.11 -2.06
C GLY A 70 -11.55 -2.42 -0.85
N PRO A 71 -10.59 -3.06 -0.16
CA PRO A 71 -9.97 -2.50 1.03
C PRO A 71 -9.11 -1.28 0.72
N ARG A 72 -8.78 -0.55 1.77
CA ARG A 72 -7.73 0.48 1.77
C ARG A 72 -6.46 -0.07 2.40
N TYR A 73 -5.34 0.54 2.06
CA TYR A 73 -4.03 0.12 2.55
C TYR A 73 -3.39 1.25 3.32
N GLU A 74 -2.89 0.92 4.51
CA GLU A 74 -2.26 1.86 5.42
C GLU A 74 -0.85 1.41 5.81
N LEU A 75 -0.01 2.35 6.22
CA LEU A 75 1.28 2.02 6.80
C LEU A 75 1.10 1.37 8.16
N ALA A 76 1.79 0.26 8.38
CA ALA A 76 1.80 -0.38 9.68
C ALA A 76 2.38 0.58 10.75
N PRO A 77 1.77 0.69 11.93
CA PRO A 77 2.27 1.56 12.99
C PRO A 77 3.70 1.16 13.37
N ARG A 78 4.59 2.14 13.36
CA ARG A 78 5.98 1.97 13.79
C ARG A 78 5.99 1.92 15.32
N ALA A 79 6.24 0.74 15.87
CA ALA A 79 6.43 0.54 17.32
C ALA A 79 7.72 1.22 17.81
#